data_AF-A0A2M8CUS3-F1
#
_entry.id   AF-A0A2M8CUS3-F1
#
_cell.length_a   1.000
_cell.length_b   1.000
_cell.length_c   1.000
_cell.angle_alpha   90.00
_cell.angle_beta   90.00
_cell.angle_gamma   90.00
#
_symmetry.space_group_name_H-M   'P 1'
#
loop_
_entity.id
_entity.type
_entity.pdbx_description
1 polymer ?
#
loop_
_entity_poly.entity_id
_entity_poly.type
_entity_poly.pdbx_seq_one_letter_code
_entity_poly.pdbx_strand_id
1 'polypeptide(L)'
;MPNGNYTVLVKFWKDPTATTAGDLIYSDTQTVAVTNGMLNIAIPNLVSEANNIDPSKFAQPLWAEITVNGEKLSPRQKLLGTPYAFSLVGGAAVLVGNDAQAAPLIANNAAGQGAFNVGNRTTNSAAGSPGTRGLTVTILDNTDSDIIRGCAGGLDCSSAYLRFRVNGNGNVTADGSFTGSGADYAEWIRVEGDVSTFEPGDVLVISATQDRTVAKSLHANDSSLAGVYSTAPGFVGGGSMETQPGYIPVAMMGIVPVKVTTANGPIHRGDLLTTSDIPGYAMLATNPQFGAVIGKAMGEIISGEGVIEVMLLLK
;
A
#
# COMPACT_ATOMS: atom_id res chain seq x y z
N MET A 1 11.16 57.50 -13.60
CA MET A 1 12.34 57.57 -14.48
C MET A 1 11.89 57.40 -15.93
N PRO A 2 12.32 58.25 -16.88
CA PRO A 2 12.08 58.05 -18.32
C PRO A 2 12.67 56.73 -18.84
N ASN A 3 12.27 56.33 -20.04
CA ASN A 3 12.88 55.16 -20.71
C ASN A 3 14.32 55.47 -21.12
N GLY A 4 15.23 54.54 -20.90
CA GLY A 4 16.64 54.72 -21.25
C GLY A 4 17.56 53.78 -20.46
N ASN A 5 18.86 53.86 -20.72
CA ASN A 5 19.86 53.08 -19.99
C ASN A 5 20.43 53.89 -18.83
N TYR A 6 20.45 53.29 -17.65
CA TYR A 6 20.92 53.92 -16.42
C TYR A 6 22.01 53.06 -15.80
N THR A 7 23.02 53.71 -15.21
CA THR A 7 23.99 53.00 -14.38
C THR A 7 23.40 52.84 -12.99
N VAL A 8 23.19 51.60 -12.57
CA VAL A 8 22.63 51.25 -11.28
C VAL A 8 23.67 50.51 -10.45
N LEU A 9 23.97 51.03 -9.27
CA LEU A 9 24.80 50.40 -8.26
C LEU A 9 23.87 49.86 -7.17
N VAL A 10 23.96 48.57 -6.89
CA VAL A 10 23.24 47.91 -5.80
C VAL A 10 24.23 47.45 -4.75
N LYS A 11 23.94 47.78 -3.49
CA LYS A 11 24.71 47.35 -2.33
C LYS A 11 23.81 46.70 -1.30
N PHE A 12 24.27 45.62 -0.70
CA PHE A 12 23.61 44.99 0.45
C PHE A 12 24.41 45.22 1.73
N TRP A 13 23.71 45.68 2.75
CA TRP A 13 24.29 46.07 4.03
C TRP A 13 23.69 45.27 5.18
N LYS A 14 24.48 45.04 6.24
CA LYS A 14 24.01 44.41 7.48
C LYS A 14 23.08 45.29 8.33
N ASP A 15 23.07 46.61 8.08
CA ASP A 15 22.35 47.60 8.88
C ASP A 15 21.80 48.73 7.97
N PRO A 16 20.62 49.31 8.27
CA PRO A 16 20.02 50.37 7.46
C PRO A 16 20.84 51.66 7.38
N THR A 17 21.74 51.91 8.34
CA THR A 17 22.49 53.16 8.51
C THR A 17 24.00 53.00 8.48
N ALA A 18 24.52 51.77 8.40
CA ALA A 18 25.95 51.51 8.37
C ALA A 18 26.70 52.26 7.26
N THR A 19 27.86 52.80 7.60
CA THR A 19 28.77 53.54 6.72
C THR A 19 30.15 52.90 6.59
N THR A 20 30.44 51.84 7.36
CA THR A 20 31.75 51.18 7.37
C THR A 20 31.85 50.05 6.34
N ALA A 21 33.03 49.85 5.76
CA ALA A 21 33.23 48.80 4.75
C ALA A 21 32.99 47.38 5.29
N GLY A 22 33.11 47.15 6.61
CA GLY A 22 32.88 45.84 7.24
C GLY A 22 31.40 45.41 7.31
N ASP A 23 30.48 46.35 7.08
CA ASP A 23 29.04 46.11 7.07
C ASP A 23 28.46 45.93 5.66
N LEU A 24 29.27 46.16 4.62
CA LEU A 24 28.92 45.91 3.23
C LEU A 24 29.10 44.42 2.91
N ILE A 25 28.01 43.76 2.51
CA ILE A 25 27.98 42.33 2.18
C ILE A 25 28.22 42.08 0.70
N TYR A 26 27.66 42.94 -0.15
CA TYR A 26 27.69 42.77 -1.59
C TYR A 26 27.59 44.13 -2.29
N SER A 27 28.24 44.26 -3.44
CA SER A 27 28.19 45.45 -4.28
C SER A 27 28.32 45.06 -5.73
N ASP A 28 27.44 45.59 -6.57
CA ASP A 28 27.44 45.31 -8.01
C ASP A 28 26.92 46.52 -8.78
N THR A 29 27.58 46.84 -9.90
CA THR A 29 27.24 47.98 -10.75
C THR A 29 26.91 47.48 -12.14
N GLN A 30 25.71 47.77 -12.59
CA GLN A 30 25.20 47.32 -13.89
C GLN A 30 24.61 48.50 -14.67
N THR A 31 24.72 48.45 -16.00
CA THR A 31 23.93 49.31 -16.88
C THR A 31 22.61 48.61 -17.18
N VAL A 32 21.49 49.23 -16.81
CA VAL A 32 20.16 48.62 -16.84
C VAL A 32 19.21 49.48 -17.68
N ALA A 33 18.44 48.83 -18.54
CA ALA A 33 17.39 49.49 -19.30
C ALA A 33 16.17 49.73 -18.40
N VAL A 34 15.73 50.99 -18.33
CA VAL A 34 14.46 51.39 -17.72
C VAL A 34 13.40 51.45 -18.81
N THR A 35 12.27 50.77 -18.58
CA THR A 35 11.10 50.82 -19.46
C THR A 35 9.85 51.09 -18.62
N ASN A 36 9.11 52.14 -18.96
CA ASN A 36 7.95 52.66 -18.25
C ASN A 36 8.21 52.90 -16.76
N GLY A 37 9.41 53.39 -16.44
CA GLY A 37 9.83 53.65 -15.06
C GLY A 37 10.18 52.40 -14.24
N MET A 38 10.13 51.20 -14.83
CA MET A 38 10.58 49.96 -14.20
C MET A 38 11.99 49.60 -14.65
N LEU A 39 12.80 49.11 -13.71
CA LEU A 39 14.09 48.48 -13.95
C LEU A 39 14.06 47.04 -13.43
N ASN A 40 14.82 46.15 -14.06
CA ASN A 40 15.01 44.77 -13.63
C ASN A 40 16.51 44.48 -13.55
N ILE A 41 16.96 43.96 -12.42
CA ILE A 41 18.39 43.70 -12.15
C ILE A 41 18.51 42.30 -11.58
N ALA A 42 19.30 41.46 -12.26
CA ALA A 42 19.71 40.17 -11.72
C ALA A 42 20.91 40.38 -10.78
N ILE A 43 20.85 39.83 -9.57
CA ILE A 43 21.92 39.98 -8.58
C ILE A 43 22.22 38.62 -7.94
N PRO A 44 23.44 38.09 -8.13
CA PRO A 44 24.43 38.49 -9.15
C PRO A 44 23.90 38.24 -10.57
N ASN A 45 24.48 38.89 -11.58
CA ASN A 45 24.08 38.70 -12.99
C ASN A 45 24.95 37.68 -13.74
N LEU A 46 26.05 37.20 -13.13
CA LEU A 46 26.93 36.17 -13.66
C LEU A 46 27.03 34.95 -12.73
N VAL A 47 27.05 33.75 -13.31
CA VAL A 47 27.22 32.48 -12.55
C VAL A 47 28.56 32.44 -11.83
N SER A 48 29.62 33.01 -12.43
CA SER A 48 30.94 33.12 -11.81
C SER A 48 30.95 34.00 -10.56
N GLU A 49 30.09 35.01 -10.50
CA GLU A 49 29.93 35.85 -9.31
C GLU A 49 29.13 35.11 -8.24
N ALA A 50 28.03 34.44 -8.63
CA ALA A 50 27.24 33.59 -7.73
C ALA A 50 28.09 32.53 -7.02
N ASN A 51 29.00 31.86 -7.73
CA ASN A 51 29.87 30.82 -7.16
C ASN A 51 30.85 31.37 -6.10
N ASN A 52 31.14 32.67 -6.11
CA ASN A 52 32.05 33.32 -5.17
C ASN A 52 31.31 34.01 -4.00
N ILE A 53 29.97 33.95 -3.96
CA ILE A 53 29.16 34.47 -2.86
C ILE A 53 29.16 33.46 -1.72
N ASP A 54 29.57 33.91 -0.53
CA ASP A 54 29.45 33.14 0.71
C ASP A 54 28.00 33.19 1.23
N PRO A 55 27.25 32.07 1.19
CA PRO A 55 25.83 32.04 1.58
C PRO A 55 25.61 32.40 3.06
N SER A 56 26.61 32.18 3.93
CA SER A 56 26.50 32.48 5.36
C SER A 56 26.34 33.97 5.63
N LYS A 57 26.88 34.83 4.77
CA LYS A 57 26.75 36.29 4.86
C LYS A 57 25.36 36.81 4.45
N PHE A 58 24.61 36.00 3.70
CA PHE A 58 23.27 36.30 3.21
C PHE A 58 22.16 35.66 4.05
N ALA A 59 22.51 34.72 4.95
CA ALA A 59 21.60 34.06 5.89
C ALA A 59 21.22 34.96 7.09
N GLN A 60 20.96 36.24 6.83
CA GLN A 60 20.59 37.26 7.82
C GLN A 60 19.77 38.37 7.14
N PRO A 61 19.05 39.21 7.91
CA PRO A 61 18.41 40.40 7.34
C PRO A 61 19.46 41.31 6.68
N LEU A 62 19.17 41.75 5.45
CA LEU A 62 20.02 42.69 4.71
C LEU A 62 19.21 43.92 4.31
N TRP A 63 19.92 45.01 3.99
CA TRP A 63 19.35 46.26 3.54
C TRP A 63 19.92 46.65 2.19
N ALA A 64 19.05 46.77 1.19
CA ALA A 64 19.38 47.17 -0.16
C ALA A 64 19.51 48.70 -0.25
N GLU A 65 20.67 49.15 -0.71
CA GLU A 65 20.95 50.50 -1.15
C GLU A 65 21.06 50.51 -2.67
N ILE A 66 20.27 51.37 -3.32
CA ILE A 66 20.26 51.51 -4.76
C ILE A 66 20.72 52.93 -5.11
N THR A 67 21.69 53.03 -6.01
CA THR A 67 22.17 54.29 -6.57
C THR A 67 21.95 54.28 -8.07
N VAL A 68 21.23 55.27 -8.60
CA VAL A 68 20.94 55.41 -10.04
C VAL A 68 21.62 56.66 -10.56
N ASN A 69 22.53 56.53 -11.53
CA ASN A 69 23.34 57.63 -12.07
C ASN A 69 24.00 58.52 -10.99
N GLY A 70 24.45 57.91 -9.90
CA GLY A 70 25.09 58.60 -8.77
C GLY A 70 24.12 59.13 -7.70
N GLU A 71 22.81 59.13 -7.96
CA GLU A 71 21.80 59.52 -6.97
C GLU A 71 21.41 58.32 -6.09
N LYS A 72 21.63 58.44 -4.78
CA LYS A 72 21.31 57.39 -3.82
C LYS A 72 19.84 57.45 -3.40
N LEU A 73 19.11 56.36 -3.63
CA LEU A 73 17.75 56.18 -3.12
C LEU A 73 17.80 55.85 -1.63
N SER A 74 17.17 56.71 -0.83
CA SER A 74 17.09 56.58 0.63
C SER A 74 15.64 56.62 1.10
N PRO A 75 15.29 55.91 2.20
CA PRO A 75 16.15 55.04 3.01
C PRO A 75 16.42 53.67 2.36
N ARG A 76 17.42 52.93 2.87
CA ARG A 76 17.69 51.55 2.40
C ARG A 76 16.47 50.66 2.68
N GLN A 77 16.14 49.78 1.74
CA GLN A 77 15.01 48.87 1.87
C GLN A 77 15.43 47.54 2.48
N LYS A 78 14.73 47.08 3.51
CA LYS A 78 15.01 45.78 4.15
C LYS A 78 14.64 44.64 3.20
N LEU A 79 15.59 43.76 2.95
CA LEU A 79 15.37 42.46 2.32
C LEU A 79 15.04 41.44 3.42
N LEU A 80 13.80 40.98 3.41
CA LEU A 80 13.42 39.81 4.21
C LEU A 80 13.90 38.60 3.42
N GLY A 81 14.79 37.80 3.99
CA GLY A 81 15.22 36.56 3.35
C GLY A 81 13.98 35.73 3.03
N THR A 82 13.78 35.37 1.77
CA THR A 82 12.86 34.30 1.42
C THR A 82 13.49 33.04 2.02
N PRO A 83 12.89 32.42 3.06
CA PRO A 83 13.37 31.12 3.48
C PRO A 83 13.24 30.22 2.25
N TYR A 84 14.29 29.48 1.93
CA TYR A 84 14.25 28.40 0.95
C TYR A 84 12.94 27.63 1.12
N ALA A 85 12.04 27.71 0.14
CA ALA A 85 10.79 26.95 0.15
C ALA A 85 11.11 25.49 -0.19
N PHE A 86 11.64 24.75 0.78
CA PHE A 86 11.54 23.29 0.84
C PHE A 86 10.54 22.91 1.92
N SER A 87 9.32 23.44 1.84
CA SER A 87 8.18 22.77 2.45
C SER A 87 7.40 22.08 1.34
N LEU A 88 7.43 20.76 1.34
CA LEU A 88 6.45 19.98 0.61
C LEU A 88 5.10 20.23 1.29
N VAL A 89 4.17 20.85 0.57
CA VAL A 89 2.78 20.93 1.00
C VAL A 89 2.16 19.53 1.02
N GLY A 90 1.14 19.30 1.85
CA GLY A 90 0.38 18.05 1.80
C GLY A 90 -0.13 17.80 0.37
N GLY A 91 0.28 16.68 -0.23
CA GLY A 91 -0.02 16.34 -1.63
C GLY A 91 1.10 16.59 -2.64
N ALA A 92 2.25 17.15 -2.24
CA ALA A 92 3.41 17.27 -3.12
C ALA A 92 4.06 15.90 -3.37
N ALA A 93 4.32 15.57 -4.65
CA ALA A 93 5.03 14.36 -5.06
C ALA A 93 6.49 14.69 -5.40
N VAL A 94 7.44 13.93 -4.84
CA VAL A 94 8.84 13.96 -5.27
C VAL A 94 8.99 12.91 -6.38
N LEU A 95 9.10 13.35 -7.62
CA LEU A 95 9.43 12.49 -8.76
C LEU A 95 10.94 12.52 -8.99
N VAL A 96 11.58 11.35 -8.89
CA VAL A 96 12.98 11.15 -9.26
C VAL A 96 13.01 10.52 -10.64
N GLY A 97 13.33 11.33 -11.66
CA GLY A 97 13.54 10.86 -13.03
C GLY A 97 15.00 10.50 -13.28
N ASN A 98 15.22 9.53 -14.16
CA ASN A 98 16.55 9.14 -14.64
C ASN A 98 16.97 10.03 -15.82
N ASP A 99 17.54 11.21 -15.54
CA ASP A 99 18.48 11.77 -16.52
C ASP A 99 19.81 11.00 -16.42
N ALA A 100 20.51 10.84 -17.54
CA ALA A 100 21.70 9.99 -17.63
C ALA A 100 22.94 10.52 -16.89
N GLN A 101 22.80 11.42 -15.91
CA GLN A 101 23.92 12.03 -15.18
C GLN A 101 23.70 12.21 -13.67
N ALA A 102 22.55 11.88 -13.09
CA ALA A 102 22.35 11.93 -11.64
C ALA A 102 22.16 10.54 -11.03
N ALA A 103 23.18 10.03 -10.34
CA ALA A 103 23.01 8.87 -9.47
C ALA A 103 21.99 9.23 -8.36
N PRO A 104 20.91 8.46 -8.16
CA PRO A 104 20.00 8.73 -7.05
C PRO A 104 20.74 8.54 -5.73
N LEU A 105 20.87 9.63 -4.97
CA LEU A 105 21.47 9.68 -3.63
C LEU A 105 20.52 9.07 -2.59
N ILE A 106 20.31 7.75 -2.66
CA ILE A 106 20.03 6.94 -1.47
C ILE A 106 20.96 5.73 -1.52
N ALA A 107 22.24 5.96 -1.19
CA ALA A 107 23.18 4.91 -0.88
C ALA A 107 23.19 4.70 0.64
N ASN A 108 22.88 3.49 1.12
CA ASN A 108 23.20 3.09 2.49
C ASN A 108 24.48 2.26 2.47
N ASN A 109 25.57 2.86 2.94
CA ASN A 109 26.82 2.16 3.19
C ASN A 109 26.79 1.61 4.64
N ALA A 110 26.69 0.28 4.76
CA ALA A 110 26.85 -0.58 5.95
C ALA A 110 25.58 -1.13 6.64
N ALA A 111 25.78 -2.28 7.29
CA ALA A 111 24.82 -3.34 7.51
C ALA A 111 23.66 -2.97 8.46
N GLY A 112 22.42 -3.16 7.98
CA GLY A 112 21.34 -3.56 8.88
C GLY A 112 19.95 -3.01 8.65
N GLN A 113 19.69 -2.06 7.72
CA GLN A 113 18.35 -1.68 7.22
C GLN A 113 18.40 -0.47 6.28
N GLY A 114 17.80 -0.57 5.09
CA GLY A 114 17.36 0.58 4.30
C GLY A 114 15.84 0.69 4.43
N ALA A 115 15.35 1.49 5.36
CA ALA A 115 13.91 1.62 5.58
C ALA A 115 13.42 2.92 4.93
N PHE A 116 12.79 2.82 3.75
CA PHE A 116 11.84 3.83 3.31
C PHE A 116 10.57 3.68 4.16
N ASN A 117 10.56 4.30 5.34
CA ASN A 117 9.42 4.28 6.24
C ASN A 117 8.39 5.33 5.78
N VAL A 118 7.30 4.89 5.14
CA VAL A 118 6.11 5.72 4.96
C VAL A 118 5.15 5.42 6.10
N GLY A 119 5.18 6.26 7.14
CA GLY A 119 4.24 6.19 8.26
C GLY A 119 3.05 7.12 8.03
N ASN A 120 1.84 6.58 8.07
CA ASN A 120 0.63 7.38 8.20
C ASN A 120 0.10 7.25 9.64
N ARG A 121 0.16 8.35 10.41
CA ARG A 121 -0.30 8.39 11.80
C ARG A 121 -1.59 9.19 11.87
N THR A 122 -2.73 8.52 12.02
CA THR A 122 -3.95 9.18 12.49
C THR A 122 -3.79 9.42 13.99
N THR A 123 -4.07 10.65 14.44
CA THR A 123 -3.85 11.04 15.85
C THR A 123 -4.90 10.49 16.81
N ASN A 124 -5.94 9.80 16.33
CA ASN A 124 -7.05 9.34 17.15
C ASN A 124 -7.41 7.87 16.83
N SER A 125 -7.37 7.03 17.85
CA SER A 125 -7.81 5.64 17.81
C SER A 125 -9.33 5.54 17.70
N ALA A 126 -9.75 4.58 16.85
CA ALA A 126 -10.98 3.80 16.87
C ALA A 126 -12.31 4.37 16.29
N ALA A 127 -12.90 3.51 15.44
CA ALA A 127 -14.23 3.50 14.82
C ALA A 127 -14.45 4.43 13.60
N GLY A 128 -14.39 3.84 12.40
CA GLY A 128 -14.93 4.44 11.17
C GLY A 128 -13.97 5.18 10.25
N SER A 129 -12.65 4.98 10.34
CA SER A 129 -11.71 5.59 9.40
C SER A 129 -11.81 4.88 8.02
N PRO A 130 -12.21 5.58 6.93
CA PRO A 130 -12.15 5.01 5.59
C PRO A 130 -10.67 4.83 5.27
N GLY A 131 -10.21 3.58 5.19
CA GLY A 131 -8.78 3.22 5.17
C GLY A 131 -7.94 4.17 4.34
N THR A 132 -6.85 4.70 4.91
CA THR A 132 -5.91 5.53 4.16
C THR A 132 -4.91 4.64 3.42
N ARG A 133 -4.52 5.03 2.20
CA ARG A 133 -3.50 4.32 1.40
C ARG A 133 -2.11 4.66 1.95
N GLY A 134 -1.32 3.66 2.36
CA GLY A 134 0.00 3.86 2.98
C GLY A 134 1.12 4.13 1.97
N LEU A 135 1.34 3.20 1.03
CA LEU A 135 2.31 3.32 -0.06
C LEU A 135 1.57 3.08 -1.38
N THR A 136 1.58 4.07 -2.28
CA THR A 136 1.06 3.90 -3.65
C THR A 136 2.24 3.87 -4.61
N VAL A 137 2.48 2.73 -5.25
CA VAL A 137 3.46 2.58 -6.33
C VAL A 137 2.67 2.61 -7.64
N THR A 138 2.79 3.71 -8.38
CA THR A 138 2.12 3.88 -9.69
C THR A 138 3.16 3.83 -10.80
N ILE A 139 2.94 2.98 -11.79
CA ILE A 139 3.71 2.98 -13.04
C ILE A 139 2.82 3.58 -14.12
N LEU A 140 3.29 4.63 -14.80
CA LEU A 140 2.65 5.18 -16.01
C LEU A 140 3.34 4.62 -17.25
N ASP A 141 3.25 3.31 -17.44
CA ASP A 141 3.76 2.60 -18.62
C ASP A 141 2.69 1.60 -19.08
N ASN A 142 2.55 1.45 -20.40
CA ASN A 142 1.58 0.56 -21.05
C ASN A 142 2.20 -0.76 -21.53
N THR A 143 3.46 -1.04 -21.19
CA THR A 143 4.16 -2.29 -21.50
C THR A 143 4.65 -3.01 -20.23
N ASP A 144 4.67 -4.35 -20.26
CA ASP A 144 5.09 -5.38 -19.26
C ASP A 144 6.02 -4.93 -18.10
N SER A 145 5.57 -3.97 -17.30
CA SER A 145 6.35 -3.35 -16.22
C SER A 145 6.23 -4.13 -14.92
N ASP A 146 7.13 -3.86 -13.98
CA ASP A 146 7.11 -4.47 -12.64
C ASP A 146 6.88 -3.44 -11.55
N ILE A 147 5.84 -3.67 -10.76
CA ILE A 147 5.46 -2.84 -9.61
C ILE A 147 6.38 -3.15 -8.43
N ILE A 148 6.69 -4.42 -8.21
CA ILE A 148 7.56 -4.88 -7.13
C ILE A 148 8.48 -5.97 -7.66
N ARG A 149 9.79 -5.87 -7.37
CA ARG A 149 10.78 -6.94 -7.57
C ARG A 149 11.51 -7.22 -6.25
N GLY A 150 11.56 -8.49 -5.88
CA GLY A 150 12.44 -9.01 -4.83
C GLY A 150 13.55 -9.83 -5.47
N CYS A 151 14.80 -9.41 -5.27
CA CYS A 151 15.98 -10.07 -5.84
C CYS A 151 16.96 -10.51 -4.76
N ALA A 152 17.67 -11.61 -5.00
CA ALA A 152 18.70 -12.13 -4.12
C ALA A 152 19.89 -12.69 -4.92
N GLY A 153 21.10 -12.29 -4.54
CA GLY A 153 22.37 -12.72 -5.16
C GLY A 153 23.03 -11.69 -6.08
N GLY A 154 22.34 -10.60 -6.44
CA GLY A 154 22.88 -9.53 -7.29
C GLY A 154 22.05 -8.25 -7.20
N LEU A 155 22.73 -7.09 -7.31
CA LEU A 155 22.12 -5.76 -7.16
C LEU A 155 21.48 -5.24 -8.45
N ASP A 156 21.85 -5.80 -9.60
CA ASP A 156 21.28 -5.51 -10.91
C ASP A 156 19.85 -6.04 -11.06
N CYS A 157 19.40 -6.92 -10.15
CA CYS A 157 18.06 -7.50 -10.10
C CYS A 157 17.59 -8.01 -11.48
N SER A 158 18.55 -8.60 -12.22
CA SER A 158 18.30 -9.28 -13.48
C SER A 158 17.49 -10.56 -13.24
N SER A 159 17.02 -11.16 -14.33
CA SER A 159 16.23 -12.40 -14.27
C SER A 159 16.94 -13.54 -13.51
N ALA A 160 18.28 -13.57 -13.49
CA ALA A 160 19.06 -14.55 -12.75
C ALA A 160 18.95 -14.42 -11.22
N TYR A 161 18.60 -13.23 -10.73
CA TYR A 161 18.52 -12.92 -9.29
C TYR A 161 17.10 -12.66 -8.81
N LEU A 162 16.11 -12.60 -9.70
CA LEU A 162 14.71 -12.37 -9.37
C LEU A 162 14.14 -13.56 -8.60
N ARG A 163 13.54 -13.29 -7.43
CA ARG A 163 12.92 -14.30 -6.55
C ARG A 163 11.44 -14.07 -6.32
N PHE A 164 10.99 -12.83 -6.48
CA PHE A 164 9.60 -12.41 -6.27
C PHE A 164 9.28 -11.25 -7.21
N ARG A 165 8.09 -11.24 -7.81
CA ARG A 165 7.68 -10.20 -8.74
C ARG A 165 6.18 -9.95 -8.66
N VAL A 166 5.79 -8.68 -8.62
CA VAL A 166 4.45 -8.19 -8.95
C VAL A 166 4.55 -7.37 -10.22
N ASN A 167 3.93 -7.84 -11.30
CA ASN A 167 3.95 -7.12 -12.57
C ASN A 167 2.82 -6.07 -12.67
N GLY A 168 2.82 -5.25 -13.73
CA GLY A 168 1.84 -4.20 -14.00
C GLY A 168 0.40 -4.70 -14.14
N ASN A 169 0.23 -5.99 -14.47
CA ASN A 169 -1.09 -6.65 -14.53
C ASN A 169 -1.56 -7.17 -13.16
N GLY A 170 -0.76 -7.03 -12.11
CA GLY A 170 -1.04 -7.53 -10.77
C GLY A 170 -0.70 -9.01 -10.56
N ASN A 171 -0.05 -9.67 -11.54
CA ASN A 171 0.38 -11.05 -11.37
C ASN A 171 1.52 -11.12 -10.36
N VAL A 172 1.38 -12.03 -9.39
CA VAL A 172 2.38 -12.28 -8.36
C VAL A 172 3.08 -13.60 -8.64
N THR A 173 4.41 -13.60 -8.65
CA THR A 173 5.24 -14.80 -8.81
C THR A 173 6.33 -14.83 -7.75
N ALA A 174 6.69 -16.03 -7.31
CA ALA A 174 7.78 -16.27 -6.38
C ALA A 174 8.49 -17.59 -6.74
N ASP A 175 9.82 -17.65 -6.57
CA ASP A 175 10.60 -18.89 -6.68
C ASP A 175 10.31 -19.84 -5.50
N GLY A 176 9.91 -19.27 -4.36
CA GLY A 176 9.51 -20.01 -3.16
C GLY A 176 8.00 -20.24 -3.10
N SER A 177 7.54 -20.68 -1.92
CA SER A 177 6.11 -20.97 -1.69
C SER A 177 5.33 -19.74 -1.23
N PHE A 178 4.03 -19.73 -1.55
CA PHE A 178 3.05 -18.98 -0.78
C PHE A 178 2.55 -19.86 0.36
N THR A 179 2.45 -19.31 1.56
CA THR A 179 1.96 -20.04 2.75
C THR A 179 0.82 -19.26 3.38
N GLY A 180 -0.37 -19.86 3.42
CA GLY A 180 -1.53 -19.34 4.14
C GLY A 180 -1.46 -19.62 5.64
N SER A 181 -2.32 -18.96 6.42
CA SER A 181 -2.45 -19.19 7.87
C SER A 181 -3.39 -20.33 8.25
N GLY A 182 -4.26 -20.74 7.33
CA GLY A 182 -5.22 -21.84 7.49
C GLY A 182 -4.78 -23.14 6.82
N ALA A 183 -5.54 -24.22 7.07
CA ALA A 183 -5.22 -25.57 6.62
C ALA A 183 -6.05 -26.06 5.42
N ASP A 184 -7.01 -25.26 4.96
CA ASP A 184 -7.94 -25.58 3.89
C ASP A 184 -7.86 -24.62 2.70
N TYR A 185 -8.36 -25.11 1.57
CA TYR A 185 -8.68 -24.30 0.40
C TYR A 185 -10.20 -24.13 0.33
N ALA A 186 -10.63 -22.88 0.28
CA ALA A 186 -12.03 -22.50 0.16
C ALA A 186 -12.28 -21.60 -1.06
N GLU A 187 -13.53 -21.45 -1.45
CA GLU A 187 -13.97 -20.44 -2.42
C GLU A 187 -15.11 -19.62 -1.83
N TRP A 188 -15.16 -18.32 -2.16
CA TRP A 188 -16.33 -17.50 -1.86
C TRP A 188 -17.52 -17.94 -2.71
N ILE A 189 -18.52 -18.56 -2.07
CA ILE A 189 -19.75 -19.02 -2.74
C ILE A 189 -20.96 -18.32 -2.13
N ARG A 190 -21.93 -17.99 -3.00
CA ARG A 190 -23.19 -17.39 -2.59
C ARG A 190 -24.00 -18.39 -1.77
N VAL A 191 -24.72 -17.93 -0.75
CA VAL A 191 -25.67 -18.76 0.00
C VAL A 191 -27.13 -18.49 -0.39
N GLU A 192 -27.98 -19.49 -0.26
CA GLU A 192 -29.43 -19.30 -0.34
C GLU A 192 -29.95 -18.53 0.90
N GLY A 193 -30.81 -17.55 0.67
CA GLY A 193 -31.47 -16.82 1.74
C GLY A 193 -30.54 -15.85 2.49
N ASP A 194 -30.75 -15.72 3.80
CA ASP A 194 -29.99 -14.80 4.65
C ASP A 194 -28.73 -15.48 5.19
N VAL A 195 -27.57 -14.88 4.91
CA VAL A 195 -26.25 -15.33 5.39
C VAL A 195 -26.16 -15.41 6.91
N SER A 196 -26.98 -14.63 7.64
CA SER A 196 -27.05 -14.69 9.10
C SER A 196 -27.53 -16.05 9.64
N THR A 197 -28.13 -16.88 8.78
CA THR A 197 -28.59 -18.23 9.12
C THR A 197 -27.52 -19.31 8.96
N PHE A 198 -26.32 -18.94 8.50
CA PHE A 198 -25.17 -19.82 8.31
C PHE A 198 -24.09 -19.52 9.35
N GLU A 199 -23.44 -20.56 9.84
CA GLU A 199 -22.33 -20.47 10.78
C GLU A 199 -21.17 -21.37 10.37
N PRO A 200 -19.92 -21.00 10.69
CA PRO A 200 -18.78 -21.85 10.40
C PRO A 200 -18.95 -23.28 10.92
N GLY A 201 -18.48 -24.25 10.15
CA GLY A 201 -18.67 -25.67 10.38
C GLY A 201 -20.00 -26.25 9.86
N ASP A 202 -20.90 -25.42 9.32
CA ASP A 202 -22.07 -25.89 8.58
C ASP A 202 -21.63 -26.70 7.35
N VAL A 203 -22.22 -27.88 7.19
CA VAL A 203 -22.13 -28.70 5.98
C VAL A 203 -23.10 -28.16 4.92
N LEU A 204 -22.59 -27.97 3.71
CA LEU A 204 -23.27 -27.27 2.64
C LEU A 204 -23.44 -28.17 1.42
N VAL A 205 -24.58 -28.00 0.74
CA VAL A 205 -24.94 -28.68 -0.50
C VAL A 205 -25.13 -27.66 -1.62
N ILE A 206 -24.98 -28.10 -2.86
CA ILE A 206 -25.26 -27.30 -4.05
C ILE A 206 -26.77 -26.97 -4.06
N SER A 207 -27.11 -25.70 -4.28
CA SER A 207 -28.50 -25.27 -4.42
C SER A 207 -29.16 -25.99 -5.61
N ALA A 208 -30.36 -26.50 -5.37
CA ALA A 208 -31.19 -27.09 -6.43
C ALA A 208 -31.95 -26.02 -7.26
N THR A 209 -31.92 -24.75 -6.85
CA THR A 209 -32.79 -23.70 -7.42
C THR A 209 -32.04 -22.46 -7.93
N GLN A 210 -30.77 -22.29 -7.59
CA GLN A 210 -29.96 -21.12 -7.93
C GLN A 210 -28.55 -21.51 -8.40
N ASP A 211 -28.15 -20.97 -9.54
CA ASP A 211 -26.81 -21.21 -10.10
C ASP A 211 -25.71 -20.63 -9.21
N ARG A 212 -24.64 -21.40 -9.01
CA ARG A 212 -23.45 -21.02 -8.21
C ARG A 212 -23.79 -20.59 -6.77
N THR A 213 -24.78 -21.25 -6.17
CA THR A 213 -25.23 -21.02 -4.80
C THR A 213 -25.18 -22.33 -4.00
N VAL A 214 -24.94 -22.22 -2.69
CA VAL A 214 -25.02 -23.32 -1.73
C VAL A 214 -26.11 -23.09 -0.70
N ALA A 215 -26.62 -24.18 -0.12
CA ALA A 215 -27.56 -24.19 0.99
C ALA A 215 -27.04 -25.09 2.12
N LYS A 216 -27.59 -24.97 3.33
CA LYS A 216 -27.30 -25.95 4.40
C LYS A 216 -27.82 -27.33 3.99
N SER A 217 -27.05 -28.37 4.27
CA SER A 217 -27.52 -29.75 4.08
C SER A 217 -28.73 -30.00 4.97
N LEU A 218 -29.80 -30.60 4.45
CA LEU A 218 -31.02 -30.92 5.20
C LEU A 218 -31.33 -32.41 5.27
N HIS A 219 -30.58 -33.23 4.54
CA HIS A 219 -30.87 -34.65 4.37
C HIS A 219 -29.60 -35.49 4.55
N ALA A 220 -29.78 -36.66 5.17
CA ALA A 220 -28.75 -37.67 5.31
C ALA A 220 -28.26 -38.21 3.95
N ASN A 221 -26.95 -38.39 3.80
CA ASN A 221 -26.31 -38.96 2.61
C ASN A 221 -26.60 -38.19 1.30
N ASP A 222 -26.62 -36.86 1.38
CA ASP A 222 -26.89 -36.01 0.23
C ASP A 222 -25.70 -35.99 -0.74
N SER A 223 -25.90 -36.49 -1.96
CA SER A 223 -24.88 -36.53 -3.02
C SER A 223 -24.57 -35.17 -3.65
N SER A 224 -25.35 -34.13 -3.32
CA SER A 224 -25.10 -32.75 -3.77
C SER A 224 -24.16 -31.97 -2.84
N LEU A 225 -23.44 -32.67 -1.96
CA LEU A 225 -22.46 -32.10 -1.05
C LEU A 225 -21.46 -31.19 -1.78
N ALA A 226 -21.37 -29.95 -1.30
CA ALA A 226 -20.48 -28.93 -1.86
C ALA A 226 -19.22 -28.72 -1.02
N GLY A 227 -19.36 -28.75 0.31
CA GLY A 227 -18.27 -28.43 1.22
C GLY A 227 -18.74 -28.06 2.62
N VAL A 228 -17.88 -27.35 3.34
CA VAL A 228 -18.14 -26.88 4.70
C VAL A 228 -17.85 -25.39 4.79
N TYR A 229 -18.65 -24.62 5.53
CA TYR A 229 -18.33 -23.22 5.82
C TYR A 229 -17.03 -23.13 6.65
N SER A 230 -15.94 -22.66 6.03
CA SER A 230 -14.63 -22.49 6.67
C SER A 230 -14.59 -21.35 7.68
N THR A 231 -13.86 -21.54 8.78
CA THR A 231 -13.58 -20.49 9.79
C THR A 231 -12.43 -19.59 9.38
N ALA A 232 -11.35 -20.16 8.83
CA ALA A 232 -10.08 -19.48 8.60
C ALA A 232 -9.29 -20.19 7.47
N PRO A 233 -9.70 -20.01 6.21
CA PRO A 233 -9.08 -20.69 5.08
C PRO A 233 -7.60 -20.30 4.88
N GLY A 234 -6.78 -21.26 4.47
CA GLY A 234 -5.38 -21.02 4.11
C GLY A 234 -5.24 -20.32 2.77
N PHE A 235 -6.06 -20.72 1.81
CA PHE A 235 -6.17 -20.10 0.50
C PHE A 235 -7.64 -19.95 0.13
N VAL A 236 -7.99 -18.82 -0.49
CA VAL A 236 -9.36 -18.52 -0.89
C VAL A 236 -9.42 -18.15 -2.37
N GLY A 237 -10.20 -18.91 -3.13
CA GLY A 237 -10.59 -18.60 -4.50
C GLY A 237 -11.80 -17.67 -4.58
N GLY A 238 -12.12 -17.19 -5.78
CA GLY A 238 -13.33 -16.38 -6.02
C GLY A 238 -13.14 -14.86 -5.98
N GLY A 239 -11.92 -14.36 -5.68
CA GLY A 239 -11.57 -12.94 -5.80
C GLY A 239 -12.26 -12.02 -4.77
N SER A 240 -12.54 -10.76 -5.17
CA SER A 240 -13.05 -9.66 -4.34
C SER A 240 -14.48 -9.84 -3.77
N MET A 241 -14.93 -11.07 -3.57
CA MET A 241 -16.26 -11.40 -3.04
C MET A 241 -16.31 -11.39 -1.50
N GLU A 242 -15.17 -11.36 -0.82
CA GLU A 242 -15.09 -11.22 0.65
C GLU A 242 -15.93 -10.06 1.21
N THR A 243 -16.02 -8.95 0.47
CA THR A 243 -16.78 -7.76 0.88
C THR A 243 -18.22 -7.75 0.38
N GLN A 244 -18.64 -8.76 -0.39
CA GLN A 244 -19.99 -8.84 -0.95
C GLN A 244 -20.94 -9.53 0.03
N PRO A 245 -22.11 -8.95 0.30
CA PRO A 245 -23.10 -9.59 1.16
C PRO A 245 -23.61 -10.89 0.54
N GLY A 246 -23.87 -11.90 1.38
CA GLY A 246 -24.44 -13.18 0.95
C GLY A 246 -23.42 -14.20 0.42
N TYR A 247 -22.12 -13.98 0.63
CA TYR A 247 -21.06 -14.93 0.29
C TYR A 247 -20.36 -15.44 1.56
N ILE A 248 -19.97 -16.72 1.55
CA ILE A 248 -19.19 -17.36 2.61
C ILE A 248 -18.02 -18.16 1.98
N PRO A 249 -16.90 -18.35 2.70
CA PRO A 249 -15.84 -19.24 2.26
C PRO A 249 -16.25 -20.70 2.46
N VAL A 250 -16.41 -21.45 1.38
CA VAL A 250 -16.76 -22.87 1.39
C VAL A 250 -15.50 -23.70 1.15
N ALA A 251 -15.05 -24.42 2.18
CA ALA A 251 -13.92 -25.32 2.12
C ALA A 251 -14.28 -26.59 1.32
N MET A 252 -13.42 -26.92 0.37
CA MET A 252 -13.55 -28.11 -0.49
C MET A 252 -12.42 -29.12 -0.24
N MET A 253 -11.34 -28.72 0.40
CA MET A 253 -10.23 -29.60 0.76
C MET A 253 -9.44 -29.04 1.94
N GLY A 254 -8.77 -29.91 2.68
CA GLY A 254 -7.96 -29.56 3.85
C GLY A 254 -8.60 -29.99 5.16
N ILE A 255 -8.21 -29.36 6.26
CA ILE A 255 -8.68 -29.69 7.61
C ILE A 255 -9.54 -28.53 8.09
N VAL A 256 -10.80 -28.82 8.43
CA VAL A 256 -11.76 -27.81 8.90
C VAL A 256 -12.55 -28.30 10.12
N PRO A 257 -12.96 -27.40 11.02
CA PRO A 257 -13.93 -27.70 12.05
C PRO A 257 -15.31 -27.92 11.41
N VAL A 258 -15.96 -29.03 11.73
CA VAL A 258 -17.28 -29.43 11.21
C VAL A 258 -18.24 -29.72 12.35
N LYS A 259 -19.47 -29.23 12.23
CA LYS A 259 -20.55 -29.61 13.14
C LYS A 259 -20.96 -31.05 12.90
N VAL A 260 -20.98 -31.84 13.95
CA VAL A 260 -21.25 -33.27 13.90
C VAL A 260 -22.31 -33.68 14.90
N THR A 261 -23.07 -34.70 14.55
CA THR A 261 -24.07 -35.34 15.42
C THR A 261 -23.84 -36.85 15.46
N THR A 262 -24.12 -37.48 16.61
CA THR A 262 -24.10 -38.94 16.75
C THR A 262 -25.40 -39.61 16.32
N ALA A 263 -26.20 -38.99 15.45
CA ALA A 263 -27.46 -39.55 14.95
C ALA A 263 -27.30 -40.95 14.31
N ASN A 264 -26.16 -41.19 13.66
CA ASN A 264 -25.77 -42.49 13.09
C ASN A 264 -24.81 -43.30 13.98
N GLY A 265 -24.65 -42.92 15.25
CA GLY A 265 -23.73 -43.53 16.21
C GLY A 265 -22.53 -42.65 16.58
N PRO A 266 -21.70 -43.10 17.54
CA PRO A 266 -20.48 -42.41 17.93
C PRO A 266 -19.52 -42.19 16.75
N ILE A 267 -18.80 -41.08 16.75
CA ILE A 267 -17.77 -40.76 15.75
C ILE A 267 -16.39 -40.92 16.39
N HIS A 268 -15.56 -41.75 15.78
CA HIS A 268 -14.16 -41.97 16.15
C HIS A 268 -13.22 -41.40 15.09
N ARG A 269 -11.96 -41.19 15.47
CA ARG A 269 -10.93 -40.71 14.53
C ARG A 269 -10.79 -41.69 13.37
N GLY A 270 -10.78 -41.16 12.15
CA GLY A 270 -10.67 -41.92 10.91
C GLY A 270 -12.01 -42.37 10.32
N ASP A 271 -13.12 -42.23 11.05
CA ASP A 271 -14.45 -42.53 10.53
C ASP A 271 -14.82 -41.62 9.36
N LEU A 272 -15.47 -42.19 8.35
CA LEU A 272 -16.03 -41.42 7.25
C LEU A 272 -17.29 -40.71 7.70
N LEU A 273 -17.43 -39.44 7.30
CA LEU A 273 -18.59 -38.62 7.63
C LEU A 273 -19.39 -38.26 6.38
N THR A 274 -20.69 -38.07 6.56
CA THR A 274 -21.67 -37.68 5.54
C THR A 274 -22.63 -36.61 6.11
N THR A 275 -23.44 -35.95 5.28
CA THR A 275 -24.51 -35.05 5.75
C THR A 275 -25.51 -35.80 6.65
N SER A 276 -26.18 -35.08 7.55
CA SER A 276 -27.25 -35.59 8.41
C SER A 276 -28.60 -34.94 8.10
N ASP A 277 -29.66 -35.46 8.73
CA ASP A 277 -30.99 -34.82 8.71
C ASP A 277 -31.08 -33.60 9.66
N ILE A 278 -30.03 -33.32 10.43
CA ILE A 278 -29.92 -32.09 11.22
C ILE A 278 -29.28 -31.03 10.32
N PRO A 279 -29.95 -29.87 10.11
CA PRO A 279 -29.48 -28.85 9.17
C PRO A 279 -28.03 -28.42 9.40
N GLY A 280 -27.17 -28.60 8.40
CA GLY A 280 -25.75 -28.22 8.46
C GLY A 280 -24.85 -29.13 9.29
N TYR A 281 -25.34 -30.26 9.81
CA TYR A 281 -24.53 -31.20 10.59
C TYR A 281 -24.10 -32.40 9.76
N ALA A 282 -22.89 -32.87 10.02
CA ALA A 282 -22.37 -34.15 9.57
C ALA A 282 -22.68 -35.27 10.58
N MET A 283 -22.63 -36.52 10.14
CA MET A 283 -22.74 -37.71 10.99
C MET A 283 -21.92 -38.87 10.41
N LEU A 284 -21.78 -39.96 11.18
CA LEU A 284 -21.10 -41.19 10.72
C LEU A 284 -21.74 -41.72 9.41
N ALA A 285 -20.89 -41.96 8.40
CA ALA A 285 -21.29 -42.55 7.13
C ALA A 285 -21.32 -44.08 7.25
N THR A 286 -22.50 -44.65 7.46
CA THR A 286 -22.70 -46.11 7.62
C THR A 286 -22.73 -46.86 6.29
N ASN A 287 -23.09 -46.18 5.20
CA ASN A 287 -23.05 -46.71 3.83
C ASN A 287 -22.47 -45.64 2.90
N PRO A 288 -21.14 -45.43 2.88
CA PRO A 288 -20.51 -44.31 2.18
C PRO A 288 -20.76 -44.39 0.68
N GLN A 289 -21.37 -43.35 0.12
CA GLN A 289 -21.62 -43.19 -1.31
C GLN A 289 -20.71 -42.11 -1.90
N PHE A 290 -20.29 -42.31 -3.14
CA PHE A 290 -19.56 -41.29 -3.89
C PHE A 290 -20.41 -40.01 -3.99
N GLY A 291 -19.80 -38.84 -3.79
CA GLY A 291 -20.49 -37.55 -3.75
C GLY A 291 -21.19 -37.20 -2.43
N ALA A 292 -21.39 -38.14 -1.49
CA ALA A 292 -22.01 -37.85 -0.19
C ALA A 292 -21.01 -37.83 0.99
N VAL A 293 -19.81 -38.38 0.77
CA VAL A 293 -18.75 -38.41 1.79
C VAL A 293 -18.07 -37.05 1.89
N ILE A 294 -18.13 -36.46 3.08
CA ILE A 294 -17.47 -35.19 3.43
C ILE A 294 -15.98 -35.39 3.59
N GLY A 295 -15.59 -36.42 4.33
CA GLY A 295 -14.21 -36.58 4.76
C GLY A 295 -14.04 -37.59 5.88
N LYS A 296 -12.89 -37.54 6.54
CA LYS A 296 -12.56 -38.36 7.71
C LYS A 296 -12.46 -37.53 8.97
N ALA A 297 -13.08 -38.02 10.03
CA ALA A 297 -12.99 -37.42 11.35
C ALA A 297 -11.53 -37.39 11.85
N MET A 298 -11.09 -36.24 12.36
CA MET A 298 -9.82 -36.07 13.08
C MET A 298 -10.05 -35.82 14.58
N GLY A 299 -11.30 -35.66 15.02
CA GLY A 299 -11.74 -35.67 16.41
C GLY A 299 -12.72 -36.80 16.72
N GLU A 300 -13.22 -36.83 17.95
CA GLU A 300 -14.17 -37.85 18.43
C GLU A 300 -15.34 -37.20 19.15
N ILE A 301 -16.52 -37.80 19.01
CA ILE A 301 -17.69 -37.51 19.84
C ILE A 301 -18.46 -38.79 20.11
N ILE A 302 -18.72 -39.08 21.39
CA ILE A 302 -19.36 -40.33 21.82
C ILE A 302 -20.89 -40.21 21.85
N SER A 303 -21.42 -39.01 22.10
CA SER A 303 -22.86 -38.76 22.14
C SER A 303 -23.19 -37.29 21.90
N GLY A 304 -24.30 -37.03 21.22
CA GLY A 304 -24.88 -35.70 21.04
C GLY A 304 -24.32 -34.96 19.84
N GLU A 305 -24.27 -33.64 19.96
CA GLU A 305 -23.81 -32.70 18.94
C GLU A 305 -22.52 -32.02 19.38
N GLY A 306 -21.66 -31.65 18.43
CA GLY A 306 -20.42 -30.93 18.73
C GLY A 306 -19.71 -30.48 17.46
N VAL A 307 -18.49 -29.98 17.62
CA VAL A 307 -17.62 -29.58 16.51
C VAL A 307 -16.32 -30.35 16.62
N ILE A 308 -15.89 -30.99 15.52
CA ILE A 308 -14.61 -31.70 15.45
C ILE A 308 -13.87 -31.31 14.18
N GLU A 309 -12.54 -31.42 14.20
CA GLU A 309 -11.73 -31.31 12.98
C GLU A 309 -12.00 -32.49 12.05
N VAL A 310 -12.12 -32.21 10.74
CA VAL A 310 -12.35 -33.19 9.69
C VAL A 310 -11.40 -32.92 8.53
N MET A 311 -10.72 -33.97 8.07
CA MET A 311 -9.98 -33.93 6.80
C MET A 311 -10.97 -34.12 5.66
N LEU A 312 -11.23 -33.06 4.89
CA LEU A 312 -12.13 -33.09 3.74
C LEU A 312 -11.56 -33.96 2.62
N LEU A 313 -12.41 -34.81 2.05
CA LEU A 313 -12.07 -35.74 0.97
C LEU A 313 -13.10 -35.67 -0.17
N LEU A 314 -13.65 -34.47 -0.42
CA LEU A 314 -14.62 -34.24 -1.47
C LEU A 314 -14.05 -34.70 -2.81
N LYS A 315 -14.65 -35.76 -3.35
CA LYS A 315 -14.27 -36.42 -4.60
C LYS A 315 -15.51 -36.74 -5.40
#